data_AF-K8ETU2-F1
#
_entry.id   AF-K8ETU2-F1
#
_cell.length_a   1.000
_cell.length_b   1.000
_cell.length_c   1.000
_cell.angle_alpha   90.00
_cell.angle_beta   90.00
_cell.angle_gamma   90.00
#
_symmetry.space_group_name_H-M   'P 1'
#
loop_
_entity.id
_entity.type
_entity.pdbx_description
1 polymer ?
#
loop_
_entity_poly.entity_id
_entity_poly.type
_entity_poly.pdbx_seq_one_letter_code
_entity_poly.pdbx_strand_id
1 'polypeptide(L)'
;MYEKVKKTITENPETFKNGLLVLSDMGSLTSFGNMISEELGIRTKSLSMVSTPIVLEAVRMASVGRTLEDIYQSCQLTFENMVKSSLKTEKPQKKAVLVTCFTGEGVAKHLNERISPVIDQSRTKIIQLQFLHREAFKQHIDELMEEFEIKAIVGTVEFDYQNIPYFSAYDIFDNEKLNILKRIVDEDIPIEQMIQSLEGTIRNVGSVHKLVMQSQKIVHQLQTDMHIIVEPGVDTGIIIHLAFLVERLKVGSMIREFPNLENYVKKYRLEVDLVKAALMTLEKQYRVVMVEDEVAYIVQMFIDNQVQLTINK
;
A
#
# COMPACT_ATOMS: atom_id res chain seq x y z
N MET A 1 -27.00 -41.70 1.04
CA MET A 1 -27.16 -40.23 1.15
C MET A 1 -28.15 -39.71 0.12
N TYR A 2 -27.97 -40.00 -1.17
CA TYR A 2 -28.92 -39.67 -2.25
C TYR A 2 -30.39 -39.99 -1.91
N GLU A 3 -30.69 -41.24 -1.54
CA GLU A 3 -32.05 -41.65 -1.16
C GLU A 3 -32.68 -40.81 -0.03
N LYS A 4 -31.86 -40.35 0.92
CA LYS A 4 -32.33 -39.50 2.02
C LYS A 4 -32.69 -38.10 1.51
N VAL A 5 -31.89 -37.55 0.60
CA VAL A 5 -32.16 -36.26 -0.06
C VAL A 5 -33.41 -36.37 -0.93
N LYS A 6 -33.50 -37.40 -1.77
CA LYS A 6 -34.67 -37.68 -2.61
C LYS A 6 -35.95 -37.81 -1.79
N LYS A 7 -35.92 -38.59 -0.71
CA LYS A 7 -37.05 -38.74 0.21
C LYS A 7 -37.47 -37.39 0.83
N THR A 8 -36.51 -36.60 1.31
CA THR A 8 -36.79 -35.28 1.92
C THR A 8 -37.48 -34.33 0.94
N ILE A 9 -37.03 -34.32 -0.31
CA ILE A 9 -37.60 -33.49 -1.38
C ILE A 9 -39.02 -33.96 -1.70
N THR A 10 -39.22 -35.27 -1.83
CA THR A 10 -40.52 -35.86 -2.17
C THR A 10 -41.56 -35.65 -1.06
N GLU A 11 -41.14 -35.64 0.20
CA GLU A 11 -42.00 -35.37 1.35
C GLU A 11 -42.37 -33.88 1.50
N ASN A 12 -41.64 -32.97 0.84
CA ASN A 12 -41.80 -31.51 0.99
C ASN A 12 -41.76 -30.75 -0.36
N PRO A 13 -42.59 -31.09 -1.35
CA PRO A 13 -42.47 -30.57 -2.72
C PRO A 13 -42.61 -29.05 -2.81
N GLU A 14 -43.50 -28.44 -2.02
CA GLU A 14 -43.73 -26.99 -2.00
C GLU A 14 -42.49 -26.16 -1.60
N THR A 15 -41.64 -26.71 -0.73
CA THR A 15 -40.41 -26.06 -0.28
C THR A 15 -39.38 -25.94 -1.39
N PHE A 16 -39.39 -26.87 -2.35
CA PHE A 16 -38.39 -26.97 -3.42
C PHE A 16 -38.89 -26.46 -4.78
N LYS A 17 -40.09 -25.86 -4.84
CA LYS A 17 -40.68 -25.35 -6.10
C LYS A 17 -39.83 -24.31 -6.81
N ASN A 18 -39.02 -23.56 -6.06
CA ASN A 18 -38.15 -22.51 -6.59
C ASN A 18 -36.78 -23.05 -7.04
N GLY A 19 -36.53 -24.35 -6.86
CA GLY A 19 -35.31 -25.04 -7.25
C GLY A 19 -34.41 -25.40 -6.07
N LEU A 20 -33.31 -26.09 -6.39
CA LEU A 20 -32.35 -26.64 -5.43
C LEU A 20 -30.92 -26.25 -5.81
N LEU A 21 -30.17 -25.71 -4.86
CA LEU A 21 -28.72 -25.51 -4.99
C LEU A 21 -27.99 -26.55 -4.15
N VAL A 22 -27.20 -27.40 -4.80
CA VAL A 22 -26.37 -28.43 -4.17
C VAL A 22 -24.96 -27.88 -3.99
N LEU A 23 -24.53 -27.71 -2.75
CA LEU A 23 -23.18 -27.28 -2.39
C LEU A 23 -22.38 -28.47 -1.87
N SER A 24 -21.24 -28.77 -2.50
CA SER A 24 -20.40 -29.90 -2.11
C SER A 24 -18.93 -29.52 -2.00
N ASP A 25 -18.26 -30.05 -0.97
CA ASP A 25 -16.81 -29.93 -0.78
C ASP A 25 -16.06 -30.72 -1.87
N MET A 26 -16.43 -31.98 -2.09
CA MET A 26 -15.84 -32.83 -3.14
C MET A 26 -16.75 -33.00 -4.37
N GLY A 27 -16.17 -33.15 -5.55
CA GLY A 27 -16.90 -33.16 -6.83
C GLY A 27 -17.88 -34.32 -7.04
N SER A 28 -17.79 -35.42 -6.30
CA SER A 28 -18.60 -36.63 -6.50
C SER A 28 -20.11 -36.40 -6.32
N LEU A 29 -20.51 -35.47 -5.45
CA LEU A 29 -21.92 -35.17 -5.15
C LEU A 29 -22.58 -34.23 -6.16
N THR A 30 -21.84 -33.68 -7.12
CA THR A 30 -22.42 -32.84 -8.19
C THR A 30 -23.39 -33.63 -9.07
N SER A 31 -23.11 -34.93 -9.26
CA SER A 31 -23.97 -35.89 -9.97
C SER A 31 -25.38 -35.99 -9.39
N PHE A 32 -25.55 -35.79 -8.08
CA PHE A 32 -26.88 -35.84 -7.45
C PHE A 32 -27.79 -34.74 -7.94
N GLY A 33 -27.25 -33.55 -8.24
CA GLY A 33 -28.08 -32.46 -8.75
C GLY A 33 -28.69 -32.78 -10.11
N ASN A 34 -27.93 -33.43 -10.98
CA ASN A 34 -28.43 -33.87 -12.29
C ASN A 34 -29.50 -34.96 -12.13
N MET A 35 -29.23 -35.96 -11.30
CA MET A 35 -30.19 -37.05 -11.04
C MET A 35 -31.50 -36.54 -10.44
N ILE A 36 -31.44 -35.60 -9.48
CA ILE A 36 -32.63 -34.97 -8.88
C ILE A 36 -33.42 -34.20 -9.95
N SER A 37 -32.74 -33.47 -10.83
CA SER A 37 -33.39 -32.72 -11.90
C SER A 37 -34.10 -33.65 -12.90
N GLU A 38 -33.47 -34.77 -13.28
CA GLU A 38 -34.03 -35.75 -14.21
C GLU A 38 -35.17 -36.55 -13.59
N GLU A 39 -35.01 -37.05 -12.37
CA GLU A 39 -35.97 -37.95 -11.73
C GLU A 39 -37.18 -37.22 -11.13
N LEU A 40 -36.99 -36.01 -10.59
CA LEU A 40 -38.03 -35.28 -9.87
C LEU A 40 -38.51 -34.02 -10.61
N GLY A 41 -37.88 -33.64 -11.73
CA GLY A 41 -38.25 -32.46 -12.51
C GLY A 41 -37.98 -31.12 -11.83
N ILE A 42 -37.16 -31.10 -10.77
CA ILE A 42 -36.84 -29.90 -10.00
C ILE A 42 -35.60 -29.23 -10.57
N ARG A 43 -35.70 -27.92 -10.85
CA ARG A 43 -34.55 -27.12 -11.29
C ARG A 43 -33.43 -27.19 -10.26
N THR A 44 -32.29 -27.75 -10.66
CA THR A 44 -31.17 -27.99 -9.76
C THR A 44 -29.87 -27.43 -10.31
N LYS A 45 -29.06 -26.82 -9.44
CA LYS A 45 -27.69 -26.39 -9.73
C LYS A 45 -26.74 -27.00 -8.71
N SER A 46 -25.54 -27.37 -9.15
CA SER A 46 -24.52 -27.98 -8.29
C SER A 46 -23.22 -27.19 -8.34
N LEU A 47 -22.63 -26.91 -7.18
CA LEU A 47 -21.28 -26.37 -7.04
C LEU A 47 -20.41 -27.36 -6.26
N SER A 48 -19.23 -27.65 -6.79
CA SER A 48 -18.17 -28.41 -6.13
C SER A 48 -17.10 -27.48 -5.56
N MET A 49 -16.19 -28.02 -4.75
CA MET A 49 -15.06 -27.25 -4.16
C MET A 49 -15.56 -26.07 -3.33
N VAL A 50 -16.70 -26.25 -2.65
CA VAL A 50 -17.35 -25.19 -1.90
C VAL A 50 -16.61 -24.95 -0.59
N SER A 51 -16.16 -23.71 -0.38
CA SER A 51 -15.61 -23.22 0.88
C SER A 51 -16.65 -22.43 1.68
N THR A 52 -16.38 -22.17 2.97
CA THR A 52 -17.28 -21.42 3.86
C THR A 52 -17.77 -20.08 3.28
N PRO A 53 -16.93 -19.25 2.63
CA PRO A 53 -17.40 -18.00 2.00
C PRO A 53 -18.49 -18.20 0.93
N ILE A 54 -18.38 -19.27 0.13
CA ILE A 54 -19.37 -19.59 -0.92
C ILE A 54 -20.70 -20.01 -0.28
N VAL A 55 -20.67 -20.76 0.82
CA VAL A 55 -21.88 -21.12 1.57
C VAL A 55 -22.56 -19.87 2.13
N LEU A 56 -21.78 -18.96 2.72
CA LEU A 56 -22.31 -17.71 3.27
C LEU A 56 -22.96 -16.85 2.18
N GLU A 57 -22.33 -16.74 1.02
CA GLU A 57 -22.90 -15.98 -0.10
C GLU A 57 -24.19 -16.62 -0.64
N ALA A 58 -24.21 -17.95 -0.78
CA ALA A 58 -25.41 -18.67 -1.19
C ALA A 58 -26.59 -18.43 -0.24
N VAL A 59 -26.35 -18.53 1.08
CA VAL A 59 -27.36 -18.30 2.11
C VAL A 59 -27.81 -16.84 2.14
N ARG A 60 -26.89 -15.89 1.99
CA ARG A 60 -27.20 -14.45 1.93
C ARG A 60 -28.12 -14.14 0.76
N MET A 61 -27.78 -14.63 -0.43
CA MET A 61 -28.58 -14.41 -1.65
C MET A 61 -29.94 -15.09 -1.59
N ALA A 62 -30.02 -16.31 -1.04
CA ALA A 62 -31.28 -17.01 -0.82
C ALA A 62 -32.19 -16.28 0.18
N SER A 63 -31.62 -15.73 1.27
CA SER A 63 -32.36 -14.97 2.29
C SER A 63 -33.01 -13.70 1.72
N VAL A 64 -32.37 -13.07 0.73
CA VAL A 64 -32.90 -11.88 0.02
C VAL A 64 -33.85 -12.26 -1.12
N GLY A 65 -34.14 -13.55 -1.32
CA GLY A 65 -35.14 -14.03 -2.28
C GLY A 65 -34.68 -14.00 -3.74
N ARG A 66 -33.37 -14.11 -4.00
CA ARG A 66 -32.82 -14.17 -5.36
C ARG A 66 -33.13 -15.51 -6.04
N THR A 67 -33.10 -15.52 -7.37
CA THR A 67 -33.37 -16.73 -8.17
C THR A 67 -32.22 -17.74 -8.03
N LEU A 68 -32.50 -19.01 -8.31
CA LEU A 68 -31.48 -20.07 -8.29
C LEU A 68 -30.29 -19.74 -9.21
N GLU A 69 -30.57 -19.19 -10.39
CA GLU A 69 -29.56 -18.77 -11.36
C GLU A 69 -28.69 -17.62 -10.82
N ASP A 70 -29.30 -16.59 -10.22
CA ASP A 70 -28.56 -15.46 -9.63
C ASP A 70 -27.65 -15.90 -8.48
N ILE A 71 -28.16 -16.78 -7.61
CA ILE A 71 -27.39 -17.33 -6.49
C ILE A 71 -26.19 -18.12 -7.04
N TYR A 72 -26.43 -18.99 -8.03
CA TYR A 72 -25.39 -19.79 -8.65
C TYR A 72 -24.28 -18.92 -9.27
N GLN A 73 -24.66 -17.89 -10.03
CA GLN A 73 -23.72 -16.95 -10.65
C GLN A 73 -22.91 -16.16 -9.60
N SER A 74 -23.53 -15.66 -8.54
CA SER A 74 -22.82 -14.93 -7.47
C SER A 74 -21.79 -15.82 -6.76
N CYS A 75 -22.15 -17.09 -6.52
CA CYS A 75 -21.23 -18.06 -5.94
C CYS A 75 -20.04 -18.38 -6.86
N GLN A 76 -20.26 -18.47 -8.18
CA GLN A 76 -19.18 -18.66 -9.16
C GLN A 76 -18.23 -17.46 -9.18
N LEU A 77 -18.76 -16.23 -9.21
CA LEU A 77 -17.96 -15.01 -9.15
C LEU A 77 -17.16 -14.91 -7.84
N THR A 78 -17.75 -15.32 -6.71
CA THR A 78 -17.06 -15.38 -5.41
C THR A 78 -15.90 -16.37 -5.45
N PHE A 79 -16.11 -17.55 -6.05
CA PHE A 79 -15.04 -18.53 -6.25
C PHE A 79 -13.94 -18.00 -7.17
N GLU A 80 -14.28 -17.39 -8.30
CA GLU A 80 -13.31 -16.78 -9.22
C GLU A 80 -12.49 -15.68 -8.55
N ASN A 81 -13.11 -14.83 -7.74
CA ASN A 81 -12.41 -13.79 -6.99
C ASN A 81 -11.47 -14.38 -5.94
N MET A 82 -11.88 -15.45 -5.23
CA MET A 82 -11.00 -16.16 -4.31
C MET A 82 -9.81 -16.80 -5.04
N VAL A 83 -10.06 -17.47 -6.16
CA VAL A 83 -9.01 -18.07 -6.99
C VAL A 83 -8.07 -17.00 -7.53
N LYS A 84 -8.57 -15.87 -8.03
CA LYS A 84 -7.74 -14.72 -8.43
C LYS A 84 -6.91 -14.17 -7.27
N SER A 85 -7.50 -14.05 -6.07
CA SER A 85 -6.78 -13.59 -4.87
C SER A 85 -5.72 -14.59 -4.40
N SER A 86 -5.95 -15.89 -4.59
CA SER A 86 -5.05 -16.96 -4.16
C SER A 86 -3.99 -17.32 -5.22
N LEU A 87 -4.26 -17.01 -6.49
CA LEU A 87 -3.33 -17.10 -7.63
C LEU A 87 -2.51 -15.82 -7.84
N LYS A 88 -2.83 -14.72 -7.13
CA LYS A 88 -1.83 -13.69 -6.83
C LYS A 88 -0.78 -14.32 -5.93
N THR A 89 0.08 -15.13 -6.53
CA THR A 89 1.39 -15.43 -5.96
C THR A 89 2.00 -14.10 -5.58
N GLU A 90 2.41 -13.97 -4.32
CA GLU A 90 3.34 -12.95 -3.82
C GLU A 90 4.70 -13.10 -4.51
N LYS A 91 4.72 -13.13 -5.85
CA LYS A 91 5.90 -12.69 -6.56
C LYS A 91 5.97 -11.20 -6.24
N PRO A 92 7.12 -10.66 -5.83
CA PRO A 92 7.28 -9.22 -5.74
C PRO A 92 7.07 -8.68 -7.16
N GLN A 93 5.84 -8.24 -7.47
CA GLN A 93 5.56 -7.50 -8.67
C GLN A 93 6.43 -6.25 -8.58
N LYS A 94 7.12 -5.93 -9.67
CA LYS A 94 7.85 -4.68 -9.74
C LYS A 94 6.83 -3.56 -9.53
N LYS A 95 7.15 -2.60 -8.67
CA LYS A 95 6.26 -1.45 -8.44
C LYS A 95 6.28 -0.56 -9.68
N ALA A 96 5.18 0.12 -9.97
CA ALA A 96 5.16 1.12 -11.03
C ALA A 96 4.34 2.36 -10.68
N VAL A 97 4.78 3.50 -11.22
CA VAL A 97 4.03 4.76 -11.28
C VAL A 97 3.72 5.06 -12.74
N LEU A 98 2.45 5.27 -13.04
CA LEU A 98 2.02 5.61 -14.39
C LEU A 98 2.02 7.12 -14.56
N VAL A 99 2.79 7.63 -15.52
CA VAL A 99 2.77 9.05 -15.91
C VAL A 99 2.01 9.17 -17.22
N THR A 100 0.88 9.85 -17.21
CA THR A 100 -0.04 9.86 -18.32
C THR A 100 -0.38 11.24 -18.85
N CYS A 101 -0.52 11.34 -20.17
CA CYS A 101 -0.99 12.54 -20.86
C CYS A 101 -1.86 12.20 -22.07
N PHE A 102 -2.69 13.14 -22.49
CA PHE A 102 -3.62 12.94 -23.60
C PHE A 102 -2.93 12.87 -24.98
N THR A 103 -2.00 13.80 -25.24
CA THR A 103 -1.39 13.99 -26.58
C THR A 103 0.05 13.51 -26.69
N GLY A 104 0.65 12.95 -25.64
CA GLY A 104 2.03 12.46 -25.69
C GLY A 104 3.12 13.54 -25.66
N GLU A 105 2.77 14.84 -25.73
CA GLU A 105 3.76 15.91 -25.89
C GLU A 105 3.80 16.91 -24.71
N GLY A 106 5.02 17.25 -24.30
CA GLY A 106 5.33 18.33 -23.35
C GLY A 106 5.23 17.95 -21.87
N VAL A 107 4.01 17.85 -21.34
CA VAL A 107 3.80 17.82 -19.87
C VAL A 107 4.22 16.50 -19.24
N ALA A 108 3.95 15.35 -19.87
CA ALA A 108 4.37 14.05 -19.33
C ALA A 108 5.90 13.93 -19.17
N LYS A 109 6.67 14.55 -20.07
CA LYS A 109 8.12 14.60 -19.98
C LYS A 109 8.56 15.40 -18.74
N HIS A 110 7.98 16.57 -18.52
CA HIS A 110 8.27 17.39 -17.34
C HIS A 110 7.84 16.72 -16.03
N LEU A 111 6.69 16.03 -16.02
CA LEU A 111 6.26 15.22 -14.87
C LEU A 111 7.27 14.11 -14.59
N ASN A 112 7.73 13.42 -15.63
CA ASN A 112 8.74 12.38 -15.49
C ASN A 112 10.08 12.94 -14.96
N GLU A 113 10.57 14.07 -15.50
CA GLU A 113 11.78 14.75 -15.02
C GLU A 113 11.65 15.18 -13.55
N ARG A 114 10.46 15.60 -13.13
CA ARG A 114 10.18 16.03 -11.75
C ARG A 114 10.09 14.87 -10.76
N ILE A 115 9.56 13.73 -11.18
CA ILE A 115 9.34 12.56 -10.32
C ILE A 115 10.56 11.63 -10.28
N SER A 116 11.28 11.51 -11.40
CA SER A 116 12.44 10.61 -11.54
C SER A 116 13.49 10.69 -10.43
N PRO A 117 13.89 11.87 -9.91
CA PRO A 117 14.90 11.96 -8.85
C PRO A 117 14.32 11.70 -7.45
N VAL A 118 12.99 11.64 -7.30
CA VAL A 118 12.31 11.44 -6.02
C VAL A 118 12.00 9.96 -5.78
N ILE A 119 11.83 9.18 -6.85
CA ILE A 119 11.49 7.75 -6.78
C ILE A 119 12.74 6.88 -6.96
N ASP A 120 12.90 5.86 -6.12
CA ASP A 120 13.92 4.83 -6.32
C ASP A 120 13.59 3.93 -7.53
N GLN A 121 14.23 4.23 -8.67
CA GLN A 121 14.02 3.50 -9.92
C GLN A 121 14.55 2.07 -9.93
N SER A 122 15.34 1.66 -8.93
CA SER A 122 15.76 0.27 -8.77
C SER A 122 14.61 -0.63 -8.28
N ARG A 123 13.65 -0.04 -7.56
CA ARG A 123 12.48 -0.72 -6.98
C ARG A 123 11.18 -0.42 -7.72
N THR A 124 11.05 0.79 -8.26
CA THR A 124 9.82 1.27 -8.90
C THR A 124 10.06 1.77 -10.32
N LYS A 125 9.34 1.23 -11.29
CA LYS A 125 9.40 1.68 -12.69
C LYS A 125 8.46 2.86 -12.93
N ILE A 126 8.94 3.92 -13.59
CA ILE A 126 8.06 4.97 -14.10
C ILE A 126 7.66 4.62 -15.53
N ILE A 127 6.36 4.47 -15.79
CA ILE A 127 5.82 4.07 -17.09
C ILE A 127 5.05 5.25 -17.68
N GLN A 128 5.52 5.77 -18.80
CA GLN A 128 4.85 6.85 -19.50
C GLN A 128 3.80 6.28 -20.46
N LEU A 129 2.57 6.78 -20.37
CA LEU A 129 1.44 6.32 -21.17
C LEU A 129 0.73 7.48 -21.85
N GLN A 130 0.30 7.26 -23.09
CA GLN A 130 -0.58 8.17 -23.80
C GLN A 130 -1.96 7.53 -23.96
N PHE A 131 -3.02 8.32 -23.77
CA PHE A 131 -4.38 7.86 -24.08
C PHE A 131 -5.21 8.94 -24.76
N LEU A 132 -5.94 8.54 -25.79
CA LEU A 132 -6.97 9.34 -26.46
C LEU A 132 -8.39 8.94 -26.02
N HIS A 133 -8.56 7.67 -25.62
CA HIS A 133 -9.85 7.09 -25.23
C HIS A 133 -9.73 6.43 -23.85
N ARG A 134 -10.68 6.71 -22.95
CA ARG A 134 -10.64 6.26 -21.55
C ARG A 134 -10.77 4.75 -21.41
N GLU A 135 -11.58 4.10 -22.23
CA GLU A 135 -11.84 2.66 -22.18
C GLU A 135 -10.60 1.84 -22.55
N ALA A 136 -9.91 2.23 -23.63
CA ALA A 136 -8.65 1.61 -24.04
C ALA A 136 -7.55 1.81 -22.97
N PHE A 137 -7.56 2.96 -22.28
CA PHE A 137 -6.62 3.20 -21.19
C PHE A 137 -6.86 2.31 -19.98
N LYS A 138 -8.12 2.04 -19.62
CA LYS A 138 -8.46 1.07 -18.55
C LYS A 138 -7.94 -0.32 -18.86
N GLN A 139 -8.16 -0.80 -20.09
CA GLN A 139 -7.65 -2.10 -20.53
C GLN A 139 -6.12 -2.18 -20.44
N HIS A 140 -5.42 -1.12 -20.84
CA HIS A 140 -3.97 -1.10 -20.76
C HIS A 140 -3.46 -1.07 -19.31
N ILE A 141 -4.17 -0.39 -18.40
CA ILE A 141 -3.85 -0.46 -16.96
C ILE A 141 -4.08 -1.88 -16.43
N ASP A 142 -5.16 -2.56 -16.84
CA ASP A 142 -5.41 -3.95 -16.44
C ASP A 142 -4.28 -4.89 -16.88
N GLU A 143 -3.81 -4.75 -18.12
CA GLU A 143 -2.64 -5.50 -18.64
C GLU A 143 -1.39 -5.23 -17.80
N LEU A 144 -1.11 -3.95 -17.48
CA LEU A 144 0.04 -3.58 -16.66
C LEU A 144 -0.07 -4.11 -15.22
N MET A 145 -1.29 -4.22 -14.68
CA MET A 145 -1.53 -4.78 -13.35
C MET A 145 -1.26 -6.29 -13.27
N GLU A 146 -1.14 -7.00 -14.39
CA GLU A 146 -0.68 -8.39 -14.42
C GLU A 146 0.83 -8.51 -14.12
N GLU A 147 1.62 -7.48 -14.48
CA GLU A 147 3.08 -7.48 -14.32
C GLU A 147 3.60 -6.57 -13.19
N PHE A 148 2.86 -5.50 -12.88
CA PHE A 148 3.28 -4.45 -11.95
C PHE A 148 2.25 -4.20 -10.85
N GLU A 149 2.76 -3.86 -9.66
CA GLU A 149 1.93 -3.25 -8.62
C GLU A 149 1.87 -1.74 -8.90
N ILE A 150 0.76 -1.26 -9.45
CA ILE A 150 0.58 0.16 -9.76
C ILE A 150 0.33 0.95 -8.47
N LYS A 151 1.31 1.75 -8.03
CA LYS A 151 1.24 2.52 -6.78
C LYS A 151 0.52 3.86 -6.93
N ALA A 152 0.60 4.48 -8.10
CA ALA A 152 -0.03 5.78 -8.37
C ALA A 152 -0.18 6.06 -9.87
N ILE A 153 -1.14 6.92 -10.22
CA ILE A 153 -1.30 7.51 -11.55
C ILE A 153 -1.04 9.01 -11.44
N VAL A 154 -0.20 9.53 -12.32
CA VAL A 154 0.16 10.94 -12.40
C VAL A 154 -0.24 11.47 -13.77
N GLY A 155 -0.96 12.58 -13.88
CA GLY A 155 -1.24 13.13 -15.20
C GLY A 155 -1.85 14.53 -15.21
N THR A 156 -2.25 14.96 -16.41
CA THR A 156 -2.92 16.25 -16.62
C THR A 156 -4.44 16.17 -16.55
N VAL A 157 -5.00 14.96 -16.67
CA VAL A 157 -6.44 14.70 -16.66
C VAL A 157 -6.74 13.68 -15.59
N GLU A 158 -7.70 13.99 -14.73
CA GLU A 158 -8.10 13.13 -13.62
C GLU A 158 -8.60 11.77 -14.11
N PHE A 159 -8.09 10.73 -13.45
CA PHE A 159 -8.36 9.34 -13.79
C PHE A 159 -8.53 8.51 -12.53
N ASP A 160 -9.78 8.15 -12.24
CA ASP A 160 -10.14 7.25 -11.14
C ASP A 160 -10.24 5.81 -11.66
N TYR A 161 -9.49 4.92 -11.00
CA TYR A 161 -9.44 3.50 -11.36
C TYR A 161 -9.00 2.61 -10.20
N GLN A 162 -9.86 1.66 -9.80
CA GLN A 162 -9.55 0.59 -8.84
C GLN A 162 -8.82 1.06 -7.56
N ASN A 163 -9.16 2.25 -7.04
CA ASN A 163 -8.55 2.88 -5.87
C ASN A 163 -7.05 3.23 -6.01
N ILE A 164 -6.51 3.26 -7.22
CA ILE A 164 -5.15 3.73 -7.47
C ILE A 164 -5.14 5.24 -7.25
N PRO A 165 -4.27 5.78 -6.36
CA PRO A 165 -4.25 7.20 -6.07
C PRO A 165 -3.81 8.00 -7.30
N TYR A 166 -4.55 9.08 -7.57
CA TYR A 166 -4.28 9.99 -8.66
C TYR A 166 -3.60 11.27 -8.16
N PHE A 167 -2.55 11.70 -8.87
CA PHE A 167 -1.87 12.97 -8.67
C PHE A 167 -1.94 13.80 -9.95
N SER A 168 -2.47 15.01 -9.83
CA SER A 168 -2.50 15.94 -10.95
C SER A 168 -1.11 16.50 -11.23
N ALA A 169 -0.92 17.09 -12.42
CA ALA A 169 0.31 17.80 -12.73
C ALA A 169 0.63 18.89 -11.69
N TYR A 170 -0.38 19.60 -11.19
CA TYR A 170 -0.20 20.61 -10.14
C TYR A 170 0.35 20.01 -8.84
N ASP A 171 -0.13 18.84 -8.44
CA ASP A 171 0.35 18.14 -7.24
C ASP A 171 1.83 17.77 -7.34
N ILE A 172 2.33 17.46 -8.54
CA ILE A 172 3.74 17.07 -8.75
C ILE A 172 4.71 18.25 -8.68
N PHE A 173 4.25 19.44 -9.03
CA PHE A 173 5.05 20.66 -8.92
C PHE A 173 5.00 21.29 -7.52
N ASP A 174 4.10 20.82 -6.65
CA ASP A 174 4.06 21.16 -5.23
C ASP A 174 4.94 20.20 -4.41
N ASN A 175 5.90 20.73 -3.64
CA ASN A 175 6.86 19.90 -2.89
C ASN A 175 6.19 19.05 -1.80
N GLU A 176 5.13 19.55 -1.16
CA GLU A 176 4.43 18.82 -0.10
C GLU A 176 3.67 17.64 -0.68
N LYS A 177 2.94 17.88 -1.77
CA LYS A 177 2.20 16.86 -2.51
C LYS A 177 3.12 15.82 -3.18
N LEU A 178 4.25 16.25 -3.72
CA LEU A 178 5.28 15.35 -4.27
C LEU A 178 5.87 14.44 -3.19
N ASN A 179 6.06 14.96 -1.98
CA ASN A 179 6.46 14.15 -0.81
C ASN A 179 5.40 13.09 -0.45
N ILE A 180 4.11 13.38 -0.61
CA ILE A 180 3.04 12.39 -0.41
C ILE A 180 3.16 11.27 -1.45
N LEU A 181 3.38 11.61 -2.73
CA LEU A 181 3.62 10.61 -3.78
C LEU A 181 4.82 9.73 -3.43
N LYS A 182 5.96 10.33 -3.05
CA LYS A 182 7.16 9.61 -2.63
C LYS A 182 6.83 8.54 -1.58
N ARG A 183 6.13 8.94 -0.50
CA ARG A 183 5.78 8.03 0.61
C ARG A 183 4.89 6.86 0.18
N ILE A 184 3.94 7.09 -0.72
CA ILE A 184 3.06 6.03 -1.26
C ILE A 184 3.85 5.03 -2.11
N VAL A 185 4.83 5.53 -2.86
CA VAL A 185 5.62 4.71 -3.79
C VAL A 185 6.71 3.94 -3.06
N ASP A 186 7.49 4.65 -2.24
CA ASP A 186 8.69 4.11 -1.64
C ASP A 186 8.41 3.07 -0.57
N GLU A 187 7.19 3.07 0.00
CA GLU A 187 6.67 2.12 0.99
C GLU A 187 7.84 1.47 1.71
N ASP A 188 8.38 2.28 2.65
CA ASP A 188 9.66 2.13 3.34
C ASP A 188 10.03 0.66 3.53
N ILE A 189 11.34 0.34 3.50
CA ILE A 189 11.87 -0.96 3.97
C ILE A 189 10.92 -1.50 5.03
N PRO A 190 10.31 -2.69 4.86
CA PRO A 190 9.20 -3.12 5.71
C PRO A 190 9.57 -2.77 7.12
N ILE A 191 8.82 -1.88 7.78
CA ILE A 191 9.20 -1.29 9.07
C ILE A 191 9.58 -2.42 10.04
N GLU A 192 8.94 -3.58 9.87
CA GLU A 192 9.22 -4.85 10.49
C GLU A 192 10.68 -5.33 10.31
N GLN A 193 11.26 -5.29 9.11
CA GLN A 193 12.66 -5.63 8.86
C GLN A 193 13.62 -4.66 9.55
N MET A 194 13.29 -3.35 9.55
CA MET A 194 14.08 -2.36 10.28
C MET A 194 14.03 -2.63 11.78
N ILE A 195 12.83 -2.85 12.32
CA ILE A 195 12.62 -3.19 13.73
C ILE A 195 13.39 -4.46 14.09
N GLN A 196 13.26 -5.54 13.30
CA GLN A 196 13.98 -6.80 13.52
C GLN A 196 15.50 -6.60 13.52
N SER A 197 16.03 -5.76 12.64
CA SER A 197 17.47 -5.47 12.55
C SER A 197 17.98 -4.67 13.75
N LEU A 198 17.13 -3.82 14.32
CA LEU A 198 17.45 -3.00 15.49
C LEU A 198 17.20 -3.74 16.81
N GLU A 199 16.28 -4.71 16.81
CA GLU A 199 16.03 -5.62 17.92
C GLU A 199 17.29 -6.43 18.24
N GLY A 200 17.71 -6.39 19.51
CA GLY A 200 18.95 -7.03 19.99
C GLY A 200 20.16 -6.09 20.04
N THR A 201 20.17 -5.02 19.25
CA THR A 201 21.20 -3.97 19.31
C THR A 201 20.78 -2.83 20.23
N ILE A 202 19.54 -2.35 20.08
CA ILE A 202 18.96 -1.30 20.94
C ILE A 202 18.26 -1.96 22.13
N ARG A 203 18.69 -1.65 23.36
CA ARG A 203 18.22 -2.36 24.57
C ARG A 203 17.63 -1.46 25.65
N ASN A 204 17.90 -0.16 25.61
CA ASN A 204 17.60 0.76 26.71
C ASN A 204 16.38 1.67 26.46
N VAL A 205 15.65 1.44 25.36
CA VAL A 205 14.50 2.25 24.92
C VAL A 205 13.14 1.61 25.20
N GLY A 206 13.11 0.42 25.80
CA GLY A 206 11.90 -0.35 26.04
C GLY A 206 11.33 -0.98 24.77
N SER A 207 10.66 -0.21 23.92
CA SER A 207 10.08 -0.70 22.66
C SER A 207 10.77 -0.07 21.45
N VAL A 208 11.54 -0.90 20.73
CA VAL A 208 12.19 -0.53 19.46
C VAL A 208 11.14 -0.16 18.41
N HIS A 209 10.05 -0.94 18.31
CA HIS A 209 8.94 -0.62 17.42
C HIS A 209 8.39 0.79 17.63
N LYS A 210 8.06 1.17 18.87
CA LYS A 210 7.54 2.52 19.16
C LYS A 210 8.53 3.61 18.80
N LEU A 211 9.83 3.39 19.04
CA LEU A 211 10.88 4.33 18.70
C LEU A 211 10.97 4.54 17.19
N VAL A 212 11.01 3.45 16.41
CA VAL A 212 11.08 3.51 14.94
C VAL A 212 9.87 4.25 14.36
N MET A 213 8.65 3.94 14.82
CA MET A 213 7.43 4.62 14.36
C MET A 213 7.44 6.13 14.67
N GLN A 214 7.94 6.52 15.84
CA GLN A 214 8.03 7.93 16.22
C GLN A 214 9.12 8.66 15.43
N SER A 215 10.28 8.03 15.26
CA SER A 215 11.36 8.55 14.42
C SER A 215 10.89 8.76 12.98
N GLN A 216 10.18 7.79 12.40
CA GLN A 216 9.59 7.92 11.06
C GLN A 216 8.62 9.11 10.99
N LYS A 217 7.72 9.24 11.98
CA LYS A 217 6.80 10.38 12.05
C LYS A 217 7.56 11.72 12.10
N ILE A 218 8.63 11.80 12.87
CA ILE A 218 9.47 13.00 12.98
C ILE A 218 10.15 13.31 11.65
N VAL A 219 10.75 12.31 10.99
CA VAL A 219 11.41 12.50 9.68
C VAL A 219 10.42 12.97 8.62
N HIS A 220 9.21 12.40 8.61
CA HIS A 220 8.14 12.84 7.73
C HIS A 220 7.68 14.27 8.04
N GLN A 221 7.52 14.61 9.32
CA GLN A 221 7.12 15.96 9.73
C GLN A 221 8.18 16.99 9.31
N LEU A 222 9.47 16.69 9.52
CA LEU A 222 10.57 17.61 9.18
C LEU A 222 10.70 17.85 7.68
N GLN A 223 10.54 16.82 6.84
CA GLN A 223 10.52 17.01 5.38
C GLN A 223 9.39 17.97 4.95
N THR A 224 8.23 17.87 5.60
CA THR A 224 7.10 18.77 5.34
C THR A 224 7.39 20.18 5.84
N ASP A 225 7.76 20.35 7.10
CA ASP A 225 7.98 21.67 7.73
C ASP A 225 9.16 22.44 7.13
N MET A 226 10.19 21.73 6.66
CA MET A 226 11.36 22.31 5.99
C MET A 226 11.14 22.47 4.48
N HIS A 227 10.04 21.95 3.92
CA HIS A 227 9.78 21.86 2.48
C HIS A 227 10.91 21.17 1.67
N ILE A 228 11.53 20.16 2.28
CA ILE A 228 12.64 19.37 1.72
C ILE A 228 12.14 17.96 1.36
N ILE A 229 12.69 17.43 0.28
CA ILE A 229 12.58 16.01 -0.09
C ILE A 229 13.98 15.43 0.03
N VAL A 230 14.21 14.43 0.87
CA VAL A 230 15.52 13.76 0.92
C VAL A 230 15.63 12.69 -0.15
N GLU A 231 16.85 12.39 -0.59
CA GLU A 231 17.12 11.31 -1.54
C GLU A 231 16.52 9.96 -1.07
N PRO A 232 16.13 9.07 -1.99
CA PRO A 232 15.58 7.76 -1.62
C PRO A 232 16.51 6.98 -0.69
N GLY A 233 15.96 6.42 0.39
CA GLY A 233 16.71 5.66 1.40
C GLY A 233 17.42 6.50 2.47
N VAL A 234 17.58 7.81 2.28
CA VAL A 234 18.18 8.69 3.30
C VAL A 234 17.28 8.84 4.51
N ASP A 235 15.97 8.92 4.30
CA ASP A 235 14.94 8.90 5.36
C ASP A 235 15.11 7.71 6.31
N THR A 236 15.28 6.52 5.76
CA THR A 236 15.59 5.29 6.50
C THR A 236 16.87 5.47 7.34
N GLY A 237 17.92 6.02 6.74
CA GLY A 237 19.18 6.33 7.43
C GLY A 237 19.00 7.29 8.61
N ILE A 238 18.16 8.33 8.44
CA ILE A 238 17.83 9.29 9.50
C ILE A 238 17.03 8.61 10.62
N ILE A 239 16.05 7.75 10.28
CA ILE A 239 15.27 6.99 11.28
C ILE A 239 16.19 6.11 12.14
N ILE A 240 17.11 5.39 11.50
CA ILE A 240 18.10 4.55 12.18
C ILE A 240 19.03 5.41 13.05
N HIS A 241 19.48 6.56 12.55
CA HIS A 241 20.30 7.50 13.31
C HIS A 241 19.59 7.96 14.59
N LEU A 242 18.33 8.37 14.49
CA LEU A 242 17.52 8.78 15.64
C LEU A 242 17.37 7.64 16.65
N ALA A 243 17.15 6.41 16.18
CA ALA A 243 17.00 5.26 17.06
C ALA A 243 18.28 4.99 17.88
N PHE A 244 19.45 5.01 17.23
CA PHE A 244 20.74 4.87 17.91
C PHE A 244 21.12 6.06 18.77
N LEU A 245 20.73 7.28 18.38
CA LEU A 245 20.96 8.48 19.18
C LEU A 245 20.23 8.39 20.52
N VAL A 246 18.95 7.99 20.51
CA VAL A 246 18.18 7.80 21.75
C VAL A 246 18.82 6.72 22.63
N GLU A 247 19.25 5.59 22.07
CA GLU A 247 19.96 4.53 22.80
C GLU A 247 21.26 5.06 23.44
N ARG A 248 22.09 5.78 22.69
CA ARG A 248 23.35 6.36 23.19
C ARG A 248 23.12 7.32 24.35
N LEU A 249 22.13 8.21 24.21
CA LEU A 249 21.77 9.19 25.25
C LEU A 249 21.22 8.51 26.50
N LYS A 250 20.48 7.41 26.34
CA LYS A 250 19.99 6.59 27.47
C LYS A 250 21.11 5.96 28.28
N VAL A 251 22.18 5.52 27.62
CA VAL A 251 23.34 4.87 28.26
C VAL A 251 24.33 5.90 28.82
N GLY A 252 24.14 7.19 28.55
CA GLY A 252 25.05 8.26 29.00
C GLY A 252 26.39 8.25 28.27
N SER A 253 26.41 7.80 27.01
CA SER A 253 27.62 7.76 26.18
C SER A 253 28.08 9.17 25.78
N MET A 254 29.36 9.31 25.40
CA MET A 254 29.91 10.59 24.95
C MET A 254 29.15 11.16 23.74
N ILE A 255 28.97 12.48 23.81
CA ILE A 255 28.37 13.31 22.77
C ILE A 255 29.46 13.66 21.76
N ARG A 256 29.10 13.70 20.48
CA ARG A 256 30.00 14.11 19.40
C ARG A 256 29.99 15.63 19.30
N GLU A 257 31.16 16.22 19.06
CA GLU A 257 31.29 17.66 18.79
C GLU A 257 31.03 17.94 17.31
N PHE A 258 30.16 18.91 17.03
CA PHE A 258 29.87 19.37 15.68
C PHE A 258 30.88 20.45 15.25
N PRO A 259 31.59 20.27 14.12
CA PRO A 259 32.56 21.25 13.65
C PRO A 259 31.92 22.62 13.36
N ASN A 260 32.45 23.69 13.97
CA ASN A 260 31.96 25.06 13.80
C ASN A 260 30.46 25.24 14.14
N LEU A 261 29.98 24.56 15.19
CA LEU A 261 28.58 24.56 15.61
C LEU A 261 27.93 25.95 15.62
N GLU A 262 28.58 26.94 16.24
CA GLU A 262 28.01 28.28 16.40
C GLU A 262 27.68 28.94 15.06
N ASN A 263 28.56 28.79 14.06
CA ASN A 263 28.34 29.33 12.72
C ASN A 263 27.26 28.54 11.97
N TYR A 264 27.23 27.22 12.14
CA TYR A 264 26.25 26.36 11.50
C TYR A 264 24.83 26.64 12.01
N VAL A 265 24.66 26.73 13.33
CA VAL A 265 23.37 27.05 13.97
C VAL A 265 22.90 28.45 13.60
N LYS A 266 23.80 29.43 13.49
CA LYS A 266 23.45 30.77 12.98
C LYS A 266 22.97 30.72 11.53
N LYS A 267 23.60 29.90 10.69
CA LYS A 267 23.26 29.78 9.26
C LYS A 267 21.91 29.10 9.05
N TYR A 268 21.63 28.00 9.76
CA TYR A 268 20.43 27.17 9.60
C TYR A 268 19.49 27.27 10.81
N ARG A 269 19.29 28.50 11.29
CA ARG A 269 18.58 28.75 12.55
C ARG A 269 17.14 28.21 12.52
N LEU A 270 16.43 28.42 11.40
CA LEU A 270 15.05 27.99 11.25
C LEU A 270 14.95 26.46 11.32
N GLU A 271 15.82 25.77 10.59
CA GLU A 271 15.89 24.32 10.51
C GLU A 271 16.26 23.72 11.86
N VAL A 272 17.21 24.32 12.58
CA VAL A 272 17.59 23.94 13.94
C VAL A 272 16.38 24.05 14.89
N ASP A 273 15.63 25.14 14.82
CA ASP A 273 14.45 25.35 15.68
C ASP A 273 13.33 24.32 15.35
N LEU A 274 13.11 24.01 14.08
CA LEU A 274 12.16 22.97 13.64
C LEU A 274 12.57 21.58 14.14
N VAL A 275 13.86 21.22 13.99
CA VAL A 275 14.38 19.93 14.48
C VAL A 275 14.26 19.83 16.00
N LYS A 276 14.64 20.88 16.75
CA LYS A 276 14.48 20.91 18.21
C LYS A 276 13.01 20.68 18.61
N ALA A 277 12.09 21.40 17.98
CA ALA A 277 10.66 21.28 18.26
C ALA A 277 10.13 19.86 18.00
N ALA A 278 10.50 19.24 16.87
CA ALA A 278 10.08 17.88 16.53
C ALA A 278 10.62 16.82 17.52
N LEU A 279 11.86 16.97 17.96
CA LEU A 279 12.53 16.03 18.86
C LEU A 279 12.05 16.10 20.31
N MET A 280 11.36 17.18 20.74
CA MET A 280 10.81 17.31 22.10
C MET A 280 9.94 16.11 22.51
N THR A 281 9.26 15.49 21.54
CA THR A 281 8.44 14.30 21.78
C THR A 281 9.28 13.09 22.21
N LEU A 282 10.42 12.87 21.56
CA LEU A 282 11.38 11.82 21.93
C LEU A 282 12.07 12.15 23.27
N GLU A 283 12.49 13.40 23.48
CA GLU A 283 13.12 13.83 24.72
C GLU A 283 12.25 13.52 25.94
N LYS A 284 10.97 13.89 25.88
CA LYS A 284 10.00 13.65 26.96
C LYS A 284 9.74 12.15 27.17
N GLN A 285 9.50 11.41 26.09
CA GLN A 285 9.16 9.99 26.19
C GLN A 285 10.32 9.14 26.71
N TYR A 286 11.52 9.41 26.19
CA TYR A 286 12.71 8.64 26.53
C TYR A 286 13.53 9.30 27.64
N ARG A 287 13.10 10.44 28.21
CA ARG A 287 13.82 11.14 29.29
C ARG A 287 15.29 11.37 28.94
N VAL A 288 15.53 11.84 27.71
CA VAL A 288 16.85 12.20 27.18
C VAL A 288 16.84 13.68 26.82
N VAL A 289 18.03 14.28 26.70
CA VAL A 289 18.21 15.66 26.23
C VAL A 289 19.00 15.62 24.93
N MET A 290 18.44 16.20 23.88
CA MET A 290 19.10 16.35 22.59
C MET A 290 20.01 17.58 22.65
N VAL A 291 21.31 17.33 22.69
CA VAL A 291 22.33 18.38 22.66
C VAL A 291 22.45 19.02 21.28
N GLU A 292 22.88 20.27 21.27
CA GLU A 292 22.86 21.11 20.08
C GLU A 292 23.73 20.56 18.93
N ASP A 293 24.83 19.87 19.24
CA ASP A 293 25.66 19.18 18.25
C ASP A 293 24.90 18.08 17.50
N GLU A 294 24.12 17.25 18.20
CA GLU A 294 23.34 16.17 17.58
C GLU A 294 22.17 16.74 16.78
N VAL A 295 21.58 17.87 17.23
CA VAL A 295 20.60 18.63 16.44
C VAL A 295 21.23 19.14 15.15
N ALA A 296 22.44 19.70 15.20
CA ALA A 296 23.14 20.20 14.02
C ALA A 296 23.46 19.08 13.03
N TYR A 297 23.86 17.90 13.50
CA TYR A 297 24.02 16.72 12.64
C TYR A 297 22.72 16.29 11.97
N ILE A 298 21.60 16.31 12.68
CA ILE A 298 20.29 15.97 12.08
C ILE A 298 19.94 16.98 10.99
N VAL A 299 20.08 18.28 11.25
CA VAL A 299 19.87 19.33 10.23
C VAL A 299 20.77 19.09 9.01
N GLN A 300 22.05 18.76 9.24
CA GLN A 300 22.99 18.46 8.17
C GLN A 300 22.54 17.27 7.32
N MET A 301 22.02 16.21 7.93
CA MET A 301 21.50 15.05 7.18
C MET A 301 20.37 15.44 6.23
N PHE A 302 19.48 16.37 6.60
CA PHE A 302 18.43 16.85 5.70
C PHE A 302 18.97 17.78 4.60
N ILE A 303 19.82 18.74 4.96
CA ILE A 303 20.30 19.76 4.03
C ILE A 303 21.24 19.19 2.98
N ASP A 304 22.18 18.33 3.38
CA ASP A 304 23.21 17.80 2.50
C ASP A 304 22.67 16.70 1.56
N ASN A 305 21.50 16.12 1.88
CA ASN A 305 20.88 15.03 1.10
C ASN A 305 19.51 15.41 0.53
N GLN A 306 19.24 16.70 0.35
CA GLN A 306 18.02 17.14 -0.32
C GLN A 306 18.09 16.86 -1.82
N VAL A 307 17.00 16.36 -2.39
CA VAL A 307 16.86 16.17 -3.84
C VAL A 307 16.93 17.52 -4.54
N GLN A 308 17.90 17.70 -5.43
CA GLN A 308 17.99 18.88 -6.27
C GLN A 308 16.96 18.77 -7.40
N LEU A 309 15.82 19.43 -7.23
CA LEU A 309 14.78 19.46 -8.25
C LEU A 309 15.10 20.56 -9.27
N THR A 310 15.68 20.18 -10.41
CA THR A 310 15.99 21.11 -11.49
C THR A 310 14.69 21.64 -12.11
N ILE A 311 14.35 22.90 -11.86
CA ILE A 311 13.34 23.61 -12.65
C ILE A 311 14.10 24.23 -13.82
N ASN A 312 14.16 23.54 -14.96
CA ASN A 312 14.59 24.20 -16.20
C ASN A 312 13.52 25.25 -16.53
N LYS A 313 13.87 26.52 -16.31
CA LYS A 313 13.11 27.68 -16.80
C LYS A 313 13.24 27.81 -18.31
#